data_AF-A0A960HGF8-F1
#
_entry.id   AF-A0A960HGF8-F1
#
_cell.length_a   1.000
_cell.length_b   1.000
_cell.length_c   1.000
_cell.angle_alpha   90.00
_cell.angle_beta   90.00
_cell.angle_gamma   90.00
#
_symmetry.space_group_name_H-M   'P 1'
#
loop_
_entity.id
_entity.type
_entity.pdbx_description
1 polymer ?
#
loop_
_entity_poly.entity_id
_entity_poly.type
_entity_poly.pdbx_seq_one_letter_code
_entity_poly.pdbx_strand_id
1 'polypeptide(L)'
;LAPAYDVTHAYRPGSVWTERHLMSVNGRYDGITLADLYAVGERHDVPGYRRVVREVRAAVDDWPAFAAEAAVPAAATATIAADITAVRPA
;
A
#
# COMPACT_ATOMS: atom_id res chain seq x y z
N LEU A 1 9.99 13.45 14.03
CA LEU A 1 9.79 12.07 13.52
C LEU A 1 11.07 11.66 12.81
N ALA A 2 11.63 10.49 13.13
CA ALA A 2 12.68 9.91 12.29
C ALA A 2 12.07 9.43 10.95
N PRO A 3 12.85 9.29 9.87
CA PRO A 3 12.37 8.67 8.64
C PRO A 3 11.82 7.26 8.87
N ALA A 4 10.89 6.83 8.01
CA ALA A 4 10.45 5.43 8.00
C ALA A 4 11.64 4.52 7.62
N TYR A 5 11.74 3.38 8.27
CA TYR A 5 12.75 2.35 8.05
C TYR A 5 12.10 0.97 8.04
N ASP A 6 12.84 -0.06 7.62
CA ASP A 6 12.37 -1.45 7.51
C ASP A 6 11.10 -1.64 6.67
N VAL A 7 10.94 -0.84 5.61
CA VAL A 7 9.85 -0.99 4.64
C VAL A 7 10.12 -2.22 3.77
N THR A 8 9.26 -3.23 3.88
CA THR A 8 9.40 -4.51 3.16
C THR A 8 8.07 -5.01 2.61
N HIS A 9 8.11 -5.82 1.54
CA HIS A 9 6.96 -6.58 1.07
C HIS A 9 6.90 -7.94 1.79
N ALA A 10 6.03 -8.05 2.79
CA ALA A 10 5.87 -9.26 3.62
C ALA A 10 4.51 -9.95 3.45
N TYR A 11 3.70 -9.51 2.47
CA TYR A 11 2.37 -10.04 2.24
C TYR A 11 2.42 -11.54 1.93
N ARG A 12 1.58 -12.31 2.61
CA ARG A 12 1.45 -13.76 2.38
C ARG A 12 0.00 -14.19 2.60
N PRO A 13 -0.74 -14.58 1.55
CA PRO A 13 -2.08 -15.14 1.70
C PRO A 13 -2.13 -16.32 2.66
N GLY A 14 -3.11 -16.37 3.56
CA GLY A 14 -3.26 -17.42 4.58
C GLY A 14 -2.32 -17.28 5.78
N SER A 15 -1.49 -16.23 5.81
CA SER A 15 -0.65 -15.90 6.96
C SER A 15 -1.47 -15.18 8.02
N VAL A 16 -1.58 -15.76 9.21
CA VAL A 16 -2.22 -15.13 10.38
C VAL A 16 -1.65 -13.73 10.69
N TRP A 17 -0.40 -13.49 10.30
CA TRP A 17 0.33 -12.27 10.63
C TRP A 17 0.40 -11.25 9.50
N THR A 18 0.48 -11.70 8.25
CA THR A 18 0.88 -10.82 7.13
C THR A 18 -0.05 -10.92 5.91
N GLU A 19 -1.22 -11.54 6.05
CA GLU A 19 -2.24 -11.48 5.01
C GLU A 19 -3.07 -10.18 5.04
N ARG A 20 -2.87 -9.32 6.05
CA ARG A 20 -3.62 -8.07 6.26
C ARG A 20 -2.69 -6.92 6.65
N HIS A 21 -3.19 -5.69 6.57
CA HIS A 21 -2.45 -4.55 7.08
C HIS A 21 -2.30 -4.65 8.61
N LEU A 22 -1.14 -4.24 9.14
CA LEU A 22 -0.83 -4.38 10.57
C LEU A 22 -1.46 -3.29 11.45
N MET A 23 -1.89 -2.19 10.83
CA MET A 23 -2.58 -1.09 11.50
C MET A 23 -3.96 -0.89 10.87
N SER A 24 -4.97 -0.65 11.70
CA SER A 24 -6.30 -0.40 11.19
C SER A 24 -6.38 0.96 10.49
N VAL A 25 -7.03 1.01 9.34
CA VAL A 25 -7.43 2.24 8.65
C VAL A 25 -8.94 2.40 8.83
N ASN A 26 -9.37 3.44 9.54
CA ASN A 26 -10.78 3.65 9.88
C ASN A 26 -11.45 2.41 10.51
N GLY A 27 -10.72 1.67 11.35
CA GLY A 27 -11.20 0.45 12.01
C GLY A 27 -11.11 -0.83 11.16
N ARG A 28 -10.60 -0.77 9.92
CA ARG A 28 -10.44 -1.93 9.03
C ARG A 28 -8.98 -2.35 8.88
N TYR A 29 -8.71 -3.65 8.90
CA TYR A 29 -7.39 -4.24 8.65
C TYR A 29 -7.26 -4.84 7.24
N ASP A 30 -8.38 -5.13 6.60
CA ASP A 30 -8.55 -5.63 5.24
C ASP A 30 -9.71 -4.89 4.55
N GLY A 31 -9.85 -5.06 3.23
CA GLY A 31 -10.93 -4.43 2.46
C GLY A 31 -10.98 -2.91 2.61
N ILE A 32 -9.83 -2.27 2.81
CA ILE A 32 -9.70 -0.83 3.03
C ILE A 32 -10.10 -0.11 1.73
N THR A 33 -11.02 0.84 1.82
CA THR A 33 -11.49 1.62 0.66
C THR A 33 -10.82 2.99 0.56
N LEU A 34 -10.96 3.66 -0.58
CA LEU A 34 -10.58 5.07 -0.69
C LEU A 34 -11.34 5.96 0.29
N ALA A 35 -12.62 5.65 0.55
CA ALA A 35 -13.43 6.38 1.51
C ALA A 35 -12.86 6.26 2.93
N ASP A 36 -12.31 5.10 3.31
CA ASP A 36 -11.65 4.92 4.60
C ASP A 36 -10.39 5.77 4.74
N LEU A 37 -9.57 5.83 3.69
CA LEU A 37 -8.38 6.69 3.66
C LEU A 37 -8.75 8.17 3.75
N TYR A 38 -9.80 8.58 3.05
CA TYR A 38 -10.29 9.95 3.08
C TYR A 38 -10.89 10.33 4.42
N ALA A 39 -11.64 9.42 5.06
CA ALA A 39 -12.18 9.63 6.39
C ALA A 39 -11.07 9.82 7.44
N VAL A 40 -9.96 9.07 7.35
CA VAL A 40 -8.78 9.27 8.21
C VAL A 40 -8.14 10.64 7.95
N GLY A 41 -7.93 10.99 6.67
CA GLY A 41 -7.36 12.27 6.30
C GLY A 41 -8.18 13.47 6.78
N GLU A 42 -9.50 13.38 6.66
CA GLU A 42 -10.44 14.41 7.13
C GLU A 42 -10.49 14.50 8.65
N ARG A 43 -10.60 13.36 9.36
CA ARG A 43 -10.67 13.31 10.83
C ARG A 43 -9.44 13.92 11.51
N HIS A 44 -8.27 13.81 10.87
CA HIS A 44 -7.00 14.23 11.43
C HIS A 44 -6.41 15.47 10.74
N ASP A 45 -7.23 16.21 9.97
CA ASP A 45 -6.84 17.44 9.28
C ASP A 45 -5.56 17.30 8.44
N VAL A 46 -5.36 16.14 7.80
CA VAL A 46 -4.15 15.84 7.02
C VAL A 46 -4.14 16.68 5.75
N PRO A 47 -3.20 17.64 5.59
CA PRO A 47 -3.23 18.54 4.45
C PRO A 47 -3.07 17.81 3.12
N GLY A 48 -4.02 18.02 2.20
CA GLY A 48 -3.96 17.46 0.85
C GLY A 48 -4.09 15.93 0.77
N TYR A 49 -4.68 15.28 1.77
CA TYR A 49 -4.81 13.81 1.83
C TYR A 49 -5.29 13.16 0.52
N ARG A 50 -6.26 13.78 -0.20
CA ARG A 50 -6.74 13.28 -1.50
C ARG A 50 -5.67 13.30 -2.59
N ARG A 51 -4.82 14.33 -2.59
CA ARG A 51 -3.68 14.45 -3.52
C ARG A 51 -2.62 13.41 -3.18
N VAL A 52 -2.25 13.27 -1.90
CA VAL A 52 -1.27 12.27 -1.45
C VAL A 52 -1.70 10.85 -1.84
N VAL A 53 -2.96 10.47 -1.57
CA VAL A 53 -3.47 9.14 -1.96
C VAL A 53 -3.36 8.91 -3.48
N ARG A 54 -3.65 9.94 -4.29
CA ARG A 54 -3.54 9.85 -5.75
C ARG A 54 -2.09 9.68 -6.22
N GLU A 55 -1.18 10.46 -5.67
CA GLU A 55 0.26 10.40 -5.99
C GLU A 55 0.84 9.04 -5.63
N VAL A 56 0.54 8.52 -4.44
CA VAL A 56 0.98 7.18 -4.02
C VAL A 56 0.40 6.10 -4.93
N ARG A 57 -0.89 6.17 -5.30
CA ARG A 57 -1.47 5.20 -6.23
C ARG A 57 -0.81 5.23 -7.60
N ALA A 58 -0.53 6.41 -8.14
CA ALA A 58 0.18 6.54 -9.40
C ALA A 58 1.60 5.93 -9.34
N ALA A 59 2.32 6.15 -8.23
CA ALA A 59 3.63 5.53 -8.03
C ALA A 59 3.54 4.00 -7.90
N VAL A 60 2.52 3.48 -7.19
CA VAL A 60 2.27 2.04 -7.08
C VAL A 60 1.87 1.43 -8.42
N ASP A 61 1.12 2.15 -9.26
CA ASP A 61 0.78 1.72 -10.62
C ASP A 61 2.04 1.59 -11.51
N ASP A 62 3.07 2.37 -11.25
CA ASP A 62 4.36 2.34 -11.95
C ASP A 62 5.38 1.37 -11.33
N TRP A 63 4.91 0.46 -10.45
CA TRP A 63 5.75 -0.56 -9.82
C TRP A 63 6.71 -1.29 -10.78
N PRO A 64 6.28 -1.74 -11.98
CA PRO A 64 7.19 -2.44 -12.89
C PRO A 64 8.42 -1.61 -13.29
N ALA A 65 8.27 -0.29 -13.46
CA ALA A 65 9.38 0.60 -13.81
C ALA A 65 10.37 0.73 -12.64
N PHE A 66 9.85 1.00 -11.44
CA PHE A 66 10.69 1.08 -10.23
C PHE A 66 11.39 -0.24 -9.89
N ALA A 67 10.69 -1.37 -10.08
CA ALA A 67 11.26 -2.69 -9.88
C ALA A 67 12.40 -2.98 -10.86
N ALA A 68 12.27 -2.55 -12.12
CA ALA A 68 13.33 -2.68 -13.11
C ALA A 68 14.54 -1.80 -12.77
N GLU A 69 14.32 -0.54 -12.37
CA GLU A 69 15.38 0.37 -11.94
C GLU A 69 16.16 -0.17 -10.73
N ALA A 70 15.45 -0.75 -9.76
CA ALA A 70 16.02 -1.37 -8.58
C ALA A 70 16.57 -2.79 -8.81
N ALA A 71 16.55 -3.28 -10.05
CA ALA A 71 17.00 -4.63 -10.43
C ALA A 71 16.34 -5.77 -9.63
N VAL A 72 15.05 -5.61 -9.30
CA VAL A 72 14.26 -6.65 -8.63
C VAL A 72 14.08 -7.84 -9.60
N PRO A 73 14.29 -9.09 -9.14
CA PRO A 73 14.10 -10.26 -10.00
C PRO A 73 12.68 -10.33 -10.59
N ALA A 74 12.57 -10.68 -11.88
CA ALA A 74 11.30 -10.68 -12.61
C ALA A 74 10.17 -11.49 -11.92
N ALA A 75 10.52 -12.62 -11.30
CA ALA A 75 9.56 -13.42 -10.53
C ALA A 75 9.00 -12.65 -9.32
N ALA A 76 9.85 -11.96 -8.56
CA ALA A 76 9.43 -11.15 -7.42
C ALA A 76 8.61 -9.94 -7.88
N THR A 77 9.02 -9.27 -8.97
CA THR A 77 8.26 -8.17 -9.58
C THR A 77 6.85 -8.58 -9.93
N ALA A 78 6.68 -9.74 -10.58
CA ALA A 78 5.38 -10.26 -10.97
C ALA A 78 4.50 -10.64 -9.76
N THR A 79 5.07 -11.30 -8.76
CA THR A 79 4.35 -11.64 -7.51
C THR A 79 3.85 -10.38 -6.80
N ILE A 80 4.74 -9.40 -6.60
CA ILE A 80 4.38 -8.14 -5.93
C ILE A 80 3.32 -7.37 -6.72
N ALA A 81 3.40 -7.36 -8.06
CA ALA A 81 2.38 -6.72 -8.91
C ALA A 81 1.00 -7.39 -8.77
N ALA A 82 0.96 -8.73 -8.70
CA ALA A 82 -0.26 -9.48 -8.47
C ALA A 82 -0.85 -9.17 -7.08
N ASP A 83 -0.01 -9.13 -6.05
CA ASP A 83 -0.42 -8.79 -4.69
C ASP A 83 -0.99 -7.36 -4.60
N ILE A 84 -0.29 -6.38 -5.19
CA ILE A 84 -0.76 -4.98 -5.30
C ILE A 84 -2.15 -4.90 -5.92
N THR A 85 -2.42 -5.73 -6.93
CA THR A 85 -3.73 -5.77 -7.60
C THR A 85 -4.78 -6.39 -6.69
N ALA A 86 -4.44 -7.48 -6.00
CA ALA A 86 -5.37 -8.22 -5.14
C ALA A 86 -5.80 -7.43 -3.89
N VAL A 87 -4.91 -6.62 -3.31
CA VAL A 87 -5.18 -5.85 -2.08
C VAL A 87 -5.45 -4.36 -2.33
N ARG A 88 -5.65 -3.97 -3.59
CA ARG A 88 -5.87 -2.58 -3.98
C ARG A 88 -7.11 -2.00 -3.28
N PRO A 89 -7.01 -0.80 -2.68
CA PRO A 89 -8.19 -0.13 -2.17
C PRO A 89 -9.22 0.13 -3.27
N ALA A 90 -10.45 -0.32 -3.03
CA ALA A 90 -11.60 -0.07 -3.90
C ALA A 90 -12.03 1.41 -3.86
#